data_AF-A0A5K1C9B9-F1
#
_entry.id   AF-A0A5K1C9B9-F1
#
_cell.length_a   1.000
_cell.length_b   1.000
_cell.length_c   1.000
_cell.angle_alpha   90.00
_cell.angle_beta   90.00
_cell.angle_gamma   90.00
#
_symmetry.space_group_name_H-M   'P 1'
#
loop_
_entity.id
_entity.type
_entity.pdbx_description
1 polymer ?
#
loop_
_entity_poly.entity_id
_entity_poly.type
_entity_poly.pdbx_seq_one_letter_code
_entity_poly.pdbx_strand_id
1 'polypeptide(L)'
;MARNVSAKADVYSYGILLLEMFTRRKPTDEQFDGDFSLRQWVAEAFPVAISDVINSHLLNQSNNTATERSAATARKELLVMIMEIGFSCSRESTNERMEMKQVVA
;
A
#
# COMPACT_ATOMS: atom_id res chain seq x y z
N MET A 1 -11.55 -13.98 20.79
CA MET A 1 -11.78 -13.98 19.32
C MET A 1 -10.98 -15.11 18.71
N ALA A 2 -11.60 -16.00 17.93
CA ALA A 2 -10.87 -17.06 17.24
C ALA A 2 -10.00 -16.44 16.13
N ARG A 3 -8.71 -16.79 16.07
CA ARG A 3 -7.84 -16.46 14.93
C ARG A 3 -8.24 -17.38 13.77
N ASN A 4 -9.14 -16.90 12.92
CA ASN A 4 -9.55 -17.63 11.73
C ASN A 4 -8.44 -17.53 10.68
N VAL A 5 -7.68 -18.62 10.54
CA VAL A 5 -6.69 -18.78 9.49
C VAL A 5 -7.41 -19.12 8.19
N SER A 6 -7.13 -18.37 7.11
CA SER A 6 -7.69 -18.61 5.78
C SER A 6 -6.80 -17.95 4.72
N ALA A 7 -6.91 -18.40 3.47
CA ALA A 7 -6.22 -17.76 2.35
C ALA A 7 -6.55 -16.25 2.25
N LYS A 8 -7.78 -15.86 2.58
CA LYS A 8 -8.17 -14.43 2.62
C LYS A 8 -7.52 -13.67 3.77
N ALA A 9 -7.24 -14.31 4.89
CA ALA A 9 -6.46 -13.71 5.97
C ALA A 9 -5.00 -13.50 5.54
N ASP A 10 -4.42 -14.46 4.82
CA ASP A 10 -3.07 -14.32 4.25
C ASP A 10 -3.00 -13.17 3.23
N VAL A 11 -4.03 -13.01 2.38
CA VAL A 11 -4.12 -11.86 1.46
C VAL A 11 -4.21 -10.53 2.22
N TYR A 12 -4.97 -10.48 3.33
CA TYR A 12 -5.01 -9.28 4.17
C TYR A 12 -3.63 -8.93 4.70
N SER A 13 -2.93 -9.90 5.29
CA SER A 13 -1.58 -9.72 5.81
C SER A 13 -0.60 -9.30 4.70
N TYR A 14 -0.71 -9.88 3.50
CA TYR A 14 0.06 -9.45 2.34
C TYR A 14 -0.20 -7.98 1.96
N GLY A 15 -1.46 -7.55 1.98
CA GLY A 15 -1.83 -6.15 1.76
C GLY A 15 -1.16 -5.20 2.76
N ILE A 16 -1.21 -5.54 4.06
CA ILE A 16 -0.54 -4.76 5.11
C ILE A 16 0.98 -4.72 4.90
N LEU A 17 1.60 -5.84 4.52
CA LEU A 17 3.04 -5.89 4.22
C LEU A 17 3.44 -4.99 3.05
N LEU A 18 2.62 -4.92 1.99
CA LEU A 18 2.84 -3.97 0.90
C LEU A 18 2.77 -2.53 1.40
N LEU A 19 1.71 -2.19 2.15
CA LEU A 19 1.58 -0.84 2.70
C LEU A 19 2.77 -0.48 3.61
N GLU A 20 3.20 -1.38 4.49
CA GLU A 20 4.38 -1.20 5.35
C GLU A 20 5.65 -0.96 4.53
N MET A 21 5.90 -1.80 3.51
CA MET A 21 7.13 -1.74 2.71
C MET A 21 7.25 -0.41 1.95
N PHE A 22 6.16 0.05 1.33
CA PHE A 22 6.19 1.21 0.43
C PHE A 22 6.01 2.55 1.17
N THR A 23 5.43 2.54 2.37
CA THR A 23 5.37 3.72 3.26
C THR A 23 6.57 3.81 4.20
N ARG A 24 7.28 2.70 4.43
CA ARG A 24 8.29 2.53 5.50
C ARG A 24 7.75 2.82 6.90
N ARG A 25 6.47 2.53 7.14
CA ARG A 25 5.80 2.65 8.44
C ARG A 25 5.44 1.27 8.96
N LYS A 26 5.77 0.98 10.21
CA LYS A 26 5.40 -0.31 10.80
C LYS A 26 3.95 -0.25 11.22
N PRO A 27 3.14 -1.31 11.01
CA PRO A 27 1.79 -1.39 11.55
C PRO A 27 1.71 -1.26 13.09
N THR A 28 2.85 -1.43 13.77
CA THR A 28 3.01 -1.34 15.23
C THR A 28 3.70 -0.06 15.69
N ASP A 29 3.94 0.92 14.81
CA ASP A 29 4.43 2.24 15.24
C ASP A 29 3.43 2.85 16.23
N GLU A 30 3.90 3.56 17.25
CA GLU A 30 3.07 4.07 18.36
C GLU A 30 1.89 4.94 17.92
N GLN A 31 2.01 5.60 16.76
CA GLN A 31 0.93 6.39 16.17
C GLN A 31 -0.27 5.56 15.67
N PHE A 32 -0.11 4.24 15.52
CA PHE A 32 -1.15 3.32 15.07
C PHE A 32 -1.64 2.49 16.25
N ASP A 33 -2.60 3.03 16.99
CA ASP A 33 -3.19 2.40 18.16
C ASP A 33 -4.72 2.31 18.06
N GLY A 34 -5.30 1.39 18.85
CA GLY A 34 -6.74 1.19 18.92
C GLY A 34 -7.42 1.05 17.55
N ASP A 35 -8.22 2.06 17.22
CA ASP A 35 -9.01 2.13 15.99
C ASP A 35 -8.32 2.89 14.85
N PHE A 36 -7.05 3.28 15.00
CA PHE A 36 -6.27 3.96 13.95
C PHE A 36 -5.09 3.10 13.50
N SER A 37 -5.24 2.45 12.36
CA SER A 37 -4.26 1.53 11.79
C SER A 37 -3.48 2.16 10.63
N LEU A 38 -2.34 1.55 10.28
CA LEU A 38 -1.60 1.88 9.06
C LEU A 38 -2.52 1.93 7.82
N ARG A 39 -3.45 0.98 7.71
CA ARG A 39 -4.41 0.94 6.61
C ARG A 39 -5.31 2.17 6.58
N GLN A 40 -5.81 2.62 7.73
CA GLN A 40 -6.68 3.81 7.82
C GLN A 40 -5.91 5.08 7.48
N TRP A 41 -4.68 5.22 7.97
CA TRP A 41 -3.81 6.34 7.58
C TRP A 41 -3.58 6.39 6.06
N VAL A 42 -3.33 5.24 5.42
CA VAL A 42 -3.23 5.19 3.95
C VAL A 42 -4.60 5.49 3.29
N ALA A 43 -5.71 5.02 3.88
CA ALA A 43 -7.06 5.26 3.36
C ALA A 43 -7.39 6.76 3.24
N GLU A 44 -6.93 7.57 4.20
CA GLU A 44 -7.11 9.03 4.20
C GLU A 44 -6.40 9.72 3.03
N ALA A 45 -5.37 9.09 2.47
CA ALA A 45 -4.63 9.61 1.32
C ALA A 45 -5.27 9.21 -0.02
N PHE A 46 -6.17 8.23 -0.07
CA PHE A 46 -6.75 7.75 -1.32
C PHE A 46 -7.88 8.66 -1.85
N PRO A 47 -8.01 8.79 -3.19
CA PRO A 47 -7.03 8.45 -4.23
C PRO A 47 -6.03 9.58 -4.49
N VAL A 48 -6.33 10.80 -4.05
CA VAL A 48 -5.67 12.03 -4.53
C VAL A 48 -4.26 12.20 -3.98
N ALA A 49 -4.06 11.90 -2.70
CA ALA A 49 -2.83 12.16 -1.95
C ALA A 49 -2.01 10.89 -1.69
N ILE A 50 -2.30 9.78 -2.37
CA ILE A 50 -1.62 8.49 -2.13
C ILE A 50 -0.11 8.56 -2.33
N SER A 51 0.36 9.50 -3.14
CA SER A 51 1.80 9.77 -3.32
C SER A 51 2.48 10.33 -2.09
N ASP A 52 1.73 10.98 -1.19
CA ASP A 52 2.28 11.67 -0.01
C ASP A 52 2.59 10.70 1.13
N VAL A 53 1.93 9.53 1.13
CA VAL A 53 2.20 8.45 2.10
C VAL A 53 3.26 7.47 1.62
N ILE A 54 3.57 7.46 0.32
CA ILE A 54 4.68 6.67 -0.23
C ILE A 54 6.00 7.26 0.27
N ASN A 55 6.92 6.39 0.69
CA ASN A 55 8.24 6.79 1.12
C ASN A 55 8.93 7.66 0.04
N SER A 56 9.27 8.89 0.41
CA SER A 56 9.86 9.89 -0.49
C SER A 56 11.17 9.44 -1.14
N HIS A 57 11.95 8.54 -0.49
CA HIS A 57 13.15 7.97 -1.10
C HIS A 57 12.83 7.09 -2.34
N LEU A 58 11.59 6.60 -2.47
CA LEU A 58 11.14 5.89 -3.67
C LEU A 58 10.73 6.85 -4.78
N LEU A 59 10.46 8.12 -4.48
CA LEU A 59 10.04 9.15 -5.43
C LEU A 59 11.19 10.08 -5.85
N ASN A 60 12.21 10.22 -4.98
CA ASN A 60 13.32 11.14 -5.19
C ASN A 60 14.39 10.55 -6.11
N GLN A 61 14.37 10.95 -7.39
CA GLN A 61 15.48 10.82 -8.33
C GLN A 61 15.78 12.15 -9.03
N SER A 62 17.03 12.32 -9.48
CA SER A 62 17.43 13.49 -10.27
C SER A 62 16.74 13.45 -11.63
N ASN A 63 16.00 14.51 -11.93
CA ASN A 63 15.13 14.63 -13.11
C ASN A 63 15.68 15.66 -14.09
N ASN A 64 17.00 15.63 -14.33
CA ASN A 64 17.71 16.67 -15.05
C ASN A 64 17.48 16.58 -16.57
N THR A 65 17.18 15.37 -17.06
CA THR A 65 16.88 15.09 -18.48
C THR A 65 15.39 14.80 -18.71
N ALA A 66 14.94 14.88 -19.96
CA ALA A 66 13.57 14.50 -20.32
C ALA A 66 13.31 13.00 -20.08
N THR A 67 14.29 12.14 -20.35
CA THR A 67 14.21 10.69 -20.13
C THR A 67 14.07 10.35 -18.64
N GLU A 68 14.85 11.00 -17.77
CA GLU A 68 14.74 10.81 -16.32
C GLU A 68 13.36 11.24 -15.79
N ARG A 69 12.81 12.36 -16.28
CA ARG A 69 11.45 12.79 -15.91
C ARG A 69 10.40 11.77 -16.29
N SER A 70 10.46 11.21 -17.50
CA SER A 70 9.52 10.17 -17.94
C SER A 70 9.64 8.91 -17.09
N ALA A 71 10.86 8.49 -16.77
CA ALA A 71 11.11 7.34 -15.89
C ALA A 71 10.58 7.59 -14.47
N ALA A 72 10.75 8.80 -13.93
CA ALA A 72 10.22 9.18 -12.62
C ALA A 72 8.68 9.16 -12.59
N THR A 73 8.02 9.64 -13.64
CA THR A 73 6.56 9.56 -13.77
C THR A 73 6.09 8.11 -13.81
N ALA A 74 6.67 7.27 -14.66
CA ALA A 74 6.31 5.85 -14.75
C ALA A 74 6.54 5.12 -13.41
N ARG A 75 7.62 5.43 -12.72
CA ARG A 75 7.91 4.91 -11.38
C ARG A 75 6.86 5.33 -10.36
N LYS A 76 6.43 6.60 -10.38
CA LYS A 76 5.37 7.10 -9.50
C LYS A 76 4.06 6.34 -9.75
N GLU A 77 3.67 6.17 -11.00
CA GLU A 77 2.47 5.41 -11.38
C GLU A 77 2.53 3.95 -10.91
N LEU A 78 3.69 3.29 -11.08
CA LEU A 78 3.92 1.94 -10.56
C LEU A 78 3.74 1.85 -9.04
N LEU A 79 4.29 2.82 -8.30
CA LEU A 79 4.16 2.85 -6.84
C LEU A 79 2.71 3.06 -6.41
N VAL A 80 1.96 3.93 -7.10
CA VAL A 80 0.52 4.14 -6.83
C VAL A 80 -0.26 2.85 -7.07
N MET A 81 -0.04 2.15 -8.18
CA MET A 81 -0.70 0.87 -8.45
C MET A 81 -0.40 -0.19 -7.37
N ILE A 82 0.85 -0.25 -6.89
CA ILE A 82 1.21 -1.18 -5.80
C ILE A 82 0.45 -0.83 -4.51
N MET A 83 0.32 0.47 -4.19
CA MET A 83 -0.46 0.91 -3.03
C MET A 83 -1.95 0.55 -3.17
N GLU A 84 -2.53 0.70 -4.36
CA GLU A 84 -3.92 0.29 -4.65
C GLU A 84 -4.14 -1.22 -4.50
N ILE A 85 -3.16 -2.03 -4.92
CA ILE A 85 -3.16 -3.49 -4.69
C ILE A 85 -3.09 -3.77 -3.19
N GLY A 86 -2.17 -3.13 -2.47
CA GLY A 86 -2.05 -3.26 -1.02
C GLY A 86 -3.36 -2.96 -0.31
N PHE A 87 -4.00 -1.84 -0.67
CA PHE A 87 -5.29 -1.41 -0.12
C PHE A 87 -6.44 -2.38 -0.45
N SER A 88 -6.48 -2.91 -1.68
CA SER A 88 -7.49 -3.88 -2.12
C SER A 88 -7.32 -5.26 -1.47
N CYS A 89 -6.08 -5.68 -1.22
CA CYS A 89 -5.77 -6.91 -0.49
C CYS A 89 -6.15 -6.81 0.99
N SER A 90 -5.96 -5.63 1.59
CA SER A 90 -6.25 -5.39 3.01
C SER A 90 -7.66 -4.85 3.28
N ARG A 91 -8.67 -5.11 2.45
CA ARG A 91 -10.05 -4.71 2.79
C ARG A 91 -10.56 -5.43 4.03
N GLU A 92 -11.29 -4.73 4.90
CA GLU A 92 -11.88 -5.34 6.11
C GLU A 92 -12.85 -6.46 5.74
N SER A 93 -13.76 -6.17 4.80
CA SER A 93 -14.69 -7.14 4.25
C SER A 93 -13.98 -8.25 3.49
N THR A 94 -14.06 -9.48 3.99
CA THR A 94 -13.48 -10.69 3.36
C THR A 94 -13.92 -10.86 1.91
N ASN A 95 -15.16 -10.49 1.59
CA ASN A 95 -15.74 -10.66 0.25
C ASN A 95 -15.24 -9.61 -0.75
N GLU A 96 -14.79 -8.46 -0.26
CA GLU A 96 -14.26 -7.40 -1.12
C GLU A 96 -12.75 -7.49 -1.30
N ARG A 97 -12.05 -8.26 -0.45
CA ARG A 97 -10.62 -8.50 -0.61
C ARG A 97 -10.34 -9.16 -1.95
N MET A 98 -9.30 -8.69 -2.61
CA MET A 98 -8.75 -9.31 -3.82
C MET A 98 -8.41 -10.80 -3.59
N GLU A 99 -8.42 -11.61 -4.64
CA GLU A 99 -7.85 -12.96 -4.61
C GLU A 99 -6.37 -12.91 -4.94
N MET A 100 -5.56 -13.79 -4.35
CA MET A 100 -4.10 -13.79 -4.62
C MET A 100 -3.77 -14.04 -6.10
N LYS A 101 -4.62 -14.78 -6.82
CA LYS A 101 -4.48 -14.98 -8.28
C LYS A 101 -4.63 -13.70 -9.10
N GLN A 102 -5.34 -12.69 -8.57
CA GLN A 102 -5.53 -11.39 -9.23
C GLN A 102 -4.38 -10.44 -8.93
N VAL A 103 -3.68 -10.62 -7.81
CA VAL A 103 -2.51 -9.82 -7.42
C VAL A 103 -1.36 -10.00 -8.41
N VAL A 104 -1.23 -11.20 -8.98
CA VAL A 104 -0.12 -11.59 -9.87
C VAL A 104 -0.48 -11.57 -11.36
N ALA A 105 -1.73 -11.24 -11.69
CA ALA A 105 -2.25 -11.25 -13.06
C ALA A 105 -1.79 -10.02 -13.85
#